data_AF-A0A3C0FSG6-F1
#
_entry.id   AF-A0A3C0FSG6-F1
#
_cell.length_a   1.000
_cell.length_b   1.000
_cell.length_c   1.000
_cell.angle_alpha   90.00
_cell.angle_beta   90.00
_cell.angle_gamma   90.00
#
_symmetry.space_group_name_H-M   'P 1'
#
loop_
_entity.id
_entity.type
_entity.pdbx_description
1 polymer ?
#
loop_
_entity_poly.entity_id
_entity_poly.type
_entity_poly.pdbx_seq_one_letter_code
_entity_poly.pdbx_strand_id
1 'polypeptide(L)'
;PKKLVDPTADWFLIVGDMTALPAVSVNLETLPGDARGYAVIEVRSEADMQDLKKPDNITIEWVINPRPGAQNTVLSDVVKRIPWHADGRLSVWAACEFTSMRELRSYFREERGLGKDDLYISSYWKLGMNEDTHKVIKSEDAKTAA
;
A
#
# COMPACT_ATOMS: atom_id res chain seq x y z
N PRO A 1 5.20 16.14 -6.32
CA PRO A 1 4.32 15.30 -7.18
C PRO A 1 3.79 14.10 -6.39
N LYS A 2 2.46 13.87 -6.38
CA LYS A 2 1.88 12.66 -5.80
C LYS A 2 2.35 11.47 -6.65
N LYS A 3 3.02 10.48 -6.05
CA LYS A 3 3.37 9.26 -6.78
C LYS A 3 2.11 8.43 -6.95
N LEU A 4 1.85 8.00 -8.18
CA LEU A 4 0.73 7.15 -8.56
C LEU A 4 1.27 5.82 -9.08
N VAL A 5 0.41 4.80 -9.15
CA VAL A 5 0.67 3.59 -9.93
C VAL A 5 0.91 3.93 -11.41
N ASP A 6 1.66 3.08 -12.10
CA ASP A 6 1.86 3.20 -13.55
C ASP A 6 0.59 2.71 -14.27
N PRO A 7 -0.18 3.61 -14.92
CA PRO A 7 -1.47 3.25 -15.52
C PRO A 7 -1.35 2.30 -16.72
N THR A 8 -0.13 2.04 -17.21
CA THR A 8 0.13 1.10 -18.30
C THR A 8 0.36 -0.34 -17.83
N ALA A 9 0.16 -0.63 -16.54
CA ALA A 9 0.16 -1.98 -16.00
C ALA A 9 -1.15 -2.73 -16.29
N ASP A 10 -1.09 -4.07 -16.28
CA ASP A 10 -2.22 -4.94 -16.57
C ASP A 10 -3.14 -5.15 -15.36
N TRP A 11 -2.61 -4.94 -14.15
CA TRP A 11 -3.37 -4.96 -12.91
C TRP A 11 -2.66 -4.18 -11.80
N PHE A 12 -3.44 -3.80 -10.78
CA PHE A 12 -3.03 -2.84 -9.77
C PHE A 12 -3.22 -3.40 -8.36
N LEU A 13 -2.26 -3.10 -7.48
CA LEU A 13 -2.39 -3.34 -6.04
C LEU A 13 -2.09 -2.05 -5.28
N ILE A 14 -3.12 -1.47 -4.66
CA ILE A 14 -3.00 -0.25 -3.87
C ILE A 14 -3.14 -0.63 -2.40
N VAL A 15 -2.15 -0.31 -1.57
CA VAL A 15 -2.12 -0.67 -0.16
C VAL A 15 -1.96 0.57 0.69
N GLY A 16 -2.77 0.73 1.73
CA GLY A 16 -2.55 1.83 2.66
C GLY A 16 -3.25 1.68 4.00
N ASP A 17 -2.90 2.55 4.93
CA ASP A 17 -3.64 2.75 6.17
C ASP A 17 -4.44 4.07 6.13
N MET A 18 -5.10 4.41 7.24
CA MET A 18 -5.87 5.66 7.36
C MET A 18 -5.05 6.92 7.04
N THR A 19 -3.73 6.92 7.25
CA THR A 19 -2.87 8.07 6.93
C THR A 19 -2.62 8.19 5.43
N ALA A 20 -2.69 7.08 4.70
CA ALA A 20 -2.53 7.00 3.26
C ALA A 20 -3.84 7.12 2.48
N LEU A 21 -5.01 7.03 3.14
CA LEU A 21 -6.34 7.11 2.53
C LEU A 21 -6.51 8.23 1.49
N PRO A 22 -6.07 9.49 1.74
CA PRO A 22 -6.21 10.55 0.73
C PRO A 22 -5.42 10.28 -0.55
N ALA A 23 -4.26 9.61 -0.45
CA ALA A 23 -3.46 9.24 -1.62
C ALA A 23 -3.99 7.97 -2.29
N VAL A 24 -4.56 7.03 -1.53
CA VAL A 24 -5.27 5.86 -2.05
C VAL A 24 -6.49 6.29 -2.87
N SER A 25 -7.33 7.19 -2.34
CA SER A 25 -8.52 7.72 -3.05
C SER A 25 -8.12 8.32 -4.40
N VAL A 26 -7.07 9.15 -4.42
CA VAL A 26 -6.58 9.75 -5.67
C VAL A 26 -6.08 8.70 -6.64
N ASN A 27 -5.33 7.68 -6.19
CA ASN A 27 -4.91 6.60 -7.08
C ASN A 27 -6.12 5.90 -7.71
N LEU A 28 -7.08 5.47 -6.88
CA LEU A 28 -8.29 4.77 -7.33
C LEU A 28 -9.11 5.60 -8.31
N GLU A 29 -9.29 6.89 -8.06
CA GLU A 29 -10.02 7.82 -8.93
C GLU A 29 -9.33 8.07 -10.27
N THR A 30 -8.01 7.94 -10.32
CA THR A 30 -7.21 8.18 -11.54
C THR A 30 -6.95 6.94 -12.38
N LEU A 31 -7.36 5.76 -11.91
CA LEU A 31 -7.18 4.51 -12.65
C LEU A 31 -8.00 4.52 -13.96
N PRO A 32 -7.51 3.84 -15.02
CA PRO A 32 -8.31 3.53 -16.19
C PRO A 32 -9.64 2.85 -15.82
N GLY A 33 -10.71 3.12 -16.58
CA GLY A 33 -12.04 2.58 -16.26
C GLY A 33 -12.14 1.05 -16.33
N ASP A 34 -11.24 0.40 -17.09
CA ASP A 34 -11.09 -1.05 -17.21
C ASP A 34 -10.03 -1.65 -16.28
N ALA A 35 -9.38 -0.82 -15.46
CA ALA A 35 -8.35 -1.27 -14.52
C ALA A 35 -8.91 -2.30 -13.53
N ARG A 36 -8.11 -3.34 -13.27
CA ARG A 36 -8.45 -4.47 -12.41
C ARG A 36 -7.43 -4.67 -11.29
N GLY A 37 -7.84 -5.31 -10.21
CA GLY A 37 -6.96 -5.65 -9.10
C GLY A 37 -7.58 -5.32 -7.75
N TYR A 38 -6.75 -4.89 -6.79
CA TYR A 38 -7.13 -4.81 -5.38
C TYR A 38 -6.66 -3.52 -4.71
N ALA A 39 -7.46 -3.03 -3.78
CA ALA A 39 -7.07 -2.02 -2.81
C ALA A 39 -7.18 -2.61 -1.40
N VAL A 40 -6.07 -2.71 -0.66
CA VAL A 40 -6.07 -3.23 0.71
C VAL A 40 -5.87 -2.06 1.67
N ILE A 41 -6.88 -1.77 2.49
CA ILE A 41 -6.94 -0.56 3.28
C ILE A 41 -7.13 -0.88 4.77
N GLU A 42 -6.14 -0.50 5.58
CA GLU A 42 -6.20 -0.65 7.04
C GLU A 42 -6.94 0.52 7.70
N VAL A 43 -7.96 0.19 8.47
CA VAL A 43 -8.79 1.10 9.27
C VAL A 43 -8.89 0.64 10.71
N ARG A 44 -9.22 1.54 11.64
CA ARG A 44 -9.33 1.18 13.06
C ARG A 44 -10.62 0.47 13.42
N SER A 45 -11.69 0.75 12.69
CA SER A 45 -13.02 0.19 12.91
C SER A 45 -13.85 0.18 11.63
N GLU A 46 -14.99 -0.51 11.64
CA GLU A 46 -15.96 -0.49 10.53
C GLU A 46 -16.50 0.92 10.24
N ALA A 47 -16.61 1.76 11.26
CA ALA A 47 -17.10 3.13 11.11
C ALA A 47 -16.13 4.04 10.32
N ASP A 48 -14.87 3.63 10.20
CA ASP A 48 -13.84 4.36 9.46
C ASP A 48 -13.78 3.94 7.97
N MET A 49 -14.57 2.94 7.54
CA MET A 49 -14.68 2.55 6.15
C MET A 49 -15.36 3.66 5.34
N GLN A 50 -14.82 3.96 4.16
CA GLN A 50 -15.29 5.05 3.31
C GLN A 50 -15.80 4.52 1.98
N ASP A 51 -16.79 5.18 1.42
CA ASP A 51 -17.19 4.94 0.03
C ASP A 51 -16.18 5.61 -0.91
N LEU A 52 -15.29 4.81 -1.50
CA LEU A 52 -14.21 5.27 -2.37
C LEU A 52 -14.58 5.05 -3.83
N LYS A 53 -14.43 6.10 -4.64
CA LYS A 53 -14.58 6.01 -6.09
C LYS A 53 -13.45 5.17 -6.68
N LYS A 54 -13.82 4.17 -7.47
CA LYS A 54 -12.90 3.23 -8.13
C LYS A 54 -13.53 2.65 -9.39
N PRO A 55 -12.73 2.07 -10.29
CA PRO A 55 -13.22 1.17 -11.33
C PRO A 55 -13.98 -0.03 -10.74
N ASP A 56 -14.93 -0.56 -11.50
CA ASP A 56 -15.77 -1.68 -11.06
C ASP A 56 -14.94 -2.96 -10.82
N ASN A 57 -13.88 -3.16 -11.60
CA ASN A 57 -13.00 -4.33 -11.54
C ASN A 57 -11.90 -4.25 -10.46
N ILE A 58 -11.91 -3.21 -9.62
CA ILE A 58 -11.06 -3.10 -8.43
C ILE A 58 -11.84 -3.56 -7.21
N THR A 59 -11.31 -4.50 -6.45
CA THR A 59 -11.91 -4.95 -5.17
C THR A 59 -11.24 -4.22 -4.01
N ILE A 60 -12.03 -3.64 -3.08
CA ILE A 60 -11.50 -3.07 -1.84
C ILE A 60 -11.59 -4.12 -0.73
N GLU A 61 -10.45 -4.47 -0.17
CA GLU A 61 -10.30 -5.31 1.01
C GLU A 61 -10.02 -4.44 2.22
N TRP A 62 -11.01 -4.32 3.11
CA TRP A 62 -10.87 -3.54 4.34
C TRP A 62 -10.25 -4.39 5.45
N VAL A 63 -9.22 -3.85 6.10
CA VAL A 63 -8.49 -4.51 7.18
C VAL A 63 -8.76 -3.74 8.47
N ILE A 64 -9.46 -4.36 9.41
CA ILE A 64 -9.75 -3.73 10.70
C ILE A 64 -8.61 -4.03 11.68
N ASN A 65 -7.85 -3.00 12.05
CA ASN A 65 -6.82 -3.05 13.07
C ASN A 65 -7.03 -1.94 14.11
N PRO A 66 -7.62 -2.24 15.28
CA PRO A 66 -7.85 -1.26 16.33
C PRO A 66 -6.55 -0.71 16.97
N ARG A 67 -5.40 -1.36 16.76
CA ARG A 67 -4.11 -0.96 17.33
C ARG A 67 -2.98 -0.95 16.28
N PRO A 68 -3.04 -0.06 15.27
CA PRO A 68 -1.98 0.07 14.28
C PRO A 68 -0.65 0.42 14.97
N GLY A 69 0.47 -0.09 14.45
CA GLY A 69 1.79 0.13 15.06
C GLY A 69 2.15 -0.88 16.16
N ALA A 70 1.15 -1.42 16.88
CA ALA A 70 1.33 -2.49 17.86
C ALA A 70 1.08 -3.89 17.25
N GLN A 71 0.19 -3.97 16.26
CA GLN A 71 -0.06 -5.17 15.46
C GLN A 71 0.26 -4.88 13.99
N ASN A 72 1.54 -5.02 13.61
CA ASN A 72 2.02 -4.51 12.31
C ASN A 72 1.88 -5.50 11.16
N THR A 73 1.46 -6.74 11.45
CA THR A 73 1.34 -7.77 10.42
C THR A 73 -0.06 -7.84 9.80
N VAL A 74 -1.08 -7.23 10.42
CA VAL A 74 -2.47 -7.42 9.98
C VAL A 74 -2.68 -6.99 8.53
N LEU A 75 -2.12 -5.84 8.15
CA LEU A 75 -2.16 -5.33 6.78
C LEU A 75 -1.37 -6.22 5.81
N SER A 76 -0.14 -6.60 6.16
CA SER A 76 0.71 -7.44 5.31
C SER A 76 0.15 -8.86 5.14
N ASP A 77 -0.47 -9.43 6.18
CA ASP A 77 -1.12 -10.74 6.15
C ASP A 77 -2.29 -10.78 5.17
N VAL A 78 -3.07 -9.69 5.06
CA VAL A 78 -4.14 -9.60 4.05
C VAL A 78 -3.54 -9.45 2.65
N VAL A 79 -2.55 -8.57 2.48
CA VAL A 79 -1.86 -8.40 1.19
C VAL A 79 -1.26 -9.70 0.66
N LYS A 80 -0.66 -10.52 1.54
CA LYS A 80 -0.08 -11.83 1.18
C LYS A 80 -1.11 -12.86 0.74
N ARG A 81 -2.38 -12.68 1.13
CA ARG A 81 -3.50 -13.56 0.76
C ARG A 81 -4.21 -13.15 -0.53
N ILE A 82 -3.95 -11.94 -1.04
CA ILE A 82 -4.54 -11.49 -2.30
C ILE A 82 -4.11 -12.44 -3.43
N PRO A 83 -5.06 -12.93 -4.26
CA PRO A 83 -4.72 -13.73 -5.43
C PRO A 83 -3.93 -12.89 -6.42
N TRP A 84 -2.76 -13.39 -6.83
CA TRP A 84 -1.99 -12.78 -7.90
C TRP A 84 -2.53 -13.25 -9.24
N HIS A 85 -2.77 -12.32 -10.15
CA HIS A 85 -3.05 -12.68 -11.53
C HIS A 85 -1.78 -13.28 -12.13
N ALA A 86 -1.87 -14.50 -12.66
CA ALA A 86 -0.74 -15.21 -13.24
C ALA A 86 -0.18 -14.51 -14.49
N ASP A 87 -1.03 -13.72 -15.17
CA ASP A 87 -0.71 -13.01 -16.39
C ASP A 87 -0.75 -11.50 -16.19
N GLY A 88 0.24 -10.81 -16.76
CA GLY A 88 0.30 -9.35 -16.84
C GLY A 88 1.19 -8.69 -15.79
N ARG A 89 1.71 -7.51 -16.15
CA ARG A 89 2.54 -6.65 -15.30
C ARG A 89 1.69 -6.05 -14.18
N LEU A 90 2.17 -6.19 -12.95
CA LEU A 90 1.60 -5.59 -11.75
C LEU A 90 2.21 -4.21 -11.51
N SER A 91 1.40 -3.20 -11.17
CA SER A 91 1.90 -1.98 -10.52
C SER A 91 1.39 -1.88 -9.08
N VAL A 92 2.32 -1.72 -8.14
CA VAL A 92 2.04 -1.62 -6.70
C VAL A 92 2.29 -0.21 -6.20
N TRP A 93 1.33 0.30 -5.43
CA TRP A 93 1.50 1.49 -4.60
C TRP A 93 1.19 1.14 -3.16
N ALA A 94 2.12 1.41 -2.24
CA ALA A 94 1.95 1.12 -0.83
C ALA A 94 2.42 2.28 0.06
N ALA A 95 1.57 2.70 0.99
CA ALA A 95 1.99 3.63 2.04
C ALA A 95 1.33 3.33 3.38
N CYS A 96 2.12 3.09 4.42
CA CYS A 96 1.62 2.73 5.75
C CYS A 96 2.66 3.00 6.85
N GLU A 97 2.40 2.46 8.04
CA GLU A 97 3.34 2.41 9.17
C GLU A 97 4.68 1.74 8.77
N PHE A 98 5.78 2.22 9.34
CA PHE A 98 7.14 1.82 8.99
C PHE A 98 7.42 0.30 9.05
N THR A 99 6.96 -0.38 10.09
CA THR A 99 7.17 -1.81 10.29
C THR A 99 6.38 -2.62 9.27
N SER A 100 5.09 -2.31 9.08
CA SER A 100 4.25 -2.92 8.06
C SER A 100 4.83 -2.68 6.66
N MET A 101 5.31 -1.47 6.39
CA MET A 101 5.95 -1.09 5.15
C MET A 101 7.20 -1.93 4.87
N ARG A 102 8.07 -2.13 5.87
CA ARG A 102 9.29 -2.94 5.70
C ARG A 102 8.95 -4.39 5.36
N GLU A 103 7.95 -4.96 6.02
CA GLU A 103 7.49 -6.33 5.74
C GLU A 103 6.94 -6.45 4.32
N LEU A 104 6.06 -5.52 3.93
CA LEU A 104 5.52 -5.45 2.57
C LEU A 104 6.63 -5.29 1.53
N ARG A 105 7.63 -4.45 1.79
CA ARG A 105 8.75 -4.27 0.85
C ARG A 105 9.56 -5.55 0.67
N SER A 106 9.87 -6.26 1.75
CA SER A 106 10.57 -7.54 1.68
C SER A 106 9.75 -8.56 0.88
N TYR A 107 8.47 -8.70 1.19
CA TYR A 107 7.56 -9.56 0.42
C TYR A 107 7.53 -9.21 -1.08
N PHE A 108 7.33 -7.94 -1.43
CA PHE A 108 7.25 -7.53 -2.83
C PHE A 108 8.55 -7.72 -3.61
N ARG A 109 9.71 -7.45 -3.00
CA ARG A 109 11.00 -7.53 -3.69
C ARG A 109 11.60 -8.92 -3.67
N GLU A 110 11.61 -9.58 -2.53
CA GLU A 110 12.33 -10.84 -2.31
C GLU A 110 11.48 -12.04 -2.70
N GLU A 111 10.20 -12.06 -2.30
CA GLU A 111 9.32 -13.20 -2.58
C GLU A 111 8.64 -13.06 -3.95
N ARG A 112 8.33 -11.83 -4.38
CA ARG A 112 7.59 -11.56 -5.61
C ARG A 112 8.42 -10.96 -6.75
N GLY A 113 9.68 -10.59 -6.49
CA GLY A 113 10.60 -10.12 -7.52
C GLY A 113 10.24 -8.78 -8.17
N LEU A 114 9.42 -7.94 -7.54
CA LEU A 114 9.01 -6.66 -8.11
C LEU A 114 10.19 -5.68 -8.20
N GLY A 115 10.37 -5.12 -9.39
CA GLY A 115 11.34 -4.07 -9.66
C GLY A 115 10.89 -2.70 -9.16
N LYS A 116 11.81 -1.73 -9.18
CA LYS A 116 11.55 -0.34 -8.77
C LYS A 116 10.48 0.38 -9.62
N ASP A 117 10.31 -0.05 -10.87
CA ASP A 117 9.39 0.58 -11.83
C ASP A 117 7.94 0.10 -11.59
N ASP A 118 7.79 -1.07 -10.97
CA ASP A 118 6.50 -1.71 -10.66
C ASP A 118 6.11 -1.59 -9.18
N LEU A 119 6.99 -1.01 -8.33
CA LEU A 119 6.78 -0.89 -6.90
C LEU A 119 7.10 0.52 -6.39
N TYR A 120 6.05 1.23 -6.00
CA TYR A 120 6.16 2.33 -5.05
C TYR A 120 5.79 1.87 -3.65
N ILE A 121 6.70 2.06 -2.69
CA ILE A 121 6.44 1.78 -1.28
C ILE A 121 7.09 2.85 -0.39
N SER A 122 6.34 3.38 0.57
CA SER A 122 6.81 4.46 1.45
C SER A 122 6.24 4.34 2.85
N SER A 123 7.05 4.63 3.87
CA SER A 123 6.54 4.81 5.23
C SER A 123 6.03 6.23 5.42
N TYR A 124 4.83 6.36 6.02
CA TYR A 124 4.17 7.64 6.33
C TYR A 124 4.28 8.01 7.81
N TRP A 125 4.40 7.03 8.69
CA TRP A 125 4.59 7.25 10.12
C TRP A 125 5.24 6.03 10.78
N LYS A 126 5.63 6.17 12.04
CA LYS A 126 6.12 5.08 12.90
C LYS A 126 5.59 5.25 14.33
N LEU A 127 5.07 4.17 14.91
CA LEU A 127 4.53 4.25 16.28
C LEU A 127 5.62 4.61 17.29
N GLY A 128 5.30 5.53 18.20
CA GLY A 128 6.23 5.99 19.24
C GLY A 128 7.28 6.98 18.76
N MET A 129 7.17 7.49 17.53
CA MET A 129 8.12 8.45 16.96
C MET A 129 7.41 9.71 16.46
N ASN A 130 8.07 10.85 16.62
CA ASN A 130 7.64 12.11 16.02
C ASN A 130 8.11 12.21 14.55
N GLU A 131 7.59 13.21 13.83
CA GLU A 131 7.82 13.36 12.39
C GLU A 131 9.30 13.58 12.04
N ASP A 132 10.04 14.36 12.82
CA ASP A 132 11.46 14.63 12.56
C ASP A 132 12.31 13.36 12.65
N THR A 133 12.09 12.53 13.66
CA THR A 133 12.80 11.26 13.81
C THR A 133 12.38 10.27 12.72
N HIS A 134 11.11 10.29 12.32
CA HIS A 134 10.62 9.45 11.23
C HIS A 134 11.26 9.81 9.88
N LYS A 135 11.47 11.11 9.59
CA LYS A 135 12.17 11.55 8.38
C LYS A 135 13.60 11.01 8.29
N VAL A 136 14.33 10.98 9.41
CA VAL A 136 15.69 10.44 9.47
C VAL A 136 15.68 8.95 9.14
N ILE A 137 14.86 8.17 9.83
CA ILE A 137 14.78 6.72 9.64
C ILE A 137 14.31 6.36 8.24
N LYS A 138 13.34 7.10 7.68
CA LYS A 138 12.89 6.92 6.30
C LYS A 138 14.03 7.16 5.30
N SER A 139 14.86 8.17 5.54
CA SER A 139 16.01 8.49 4.69
C SER A 139 17.09 7.41 4.78
N GLU A 140 17.39 6.92 6.00
CA GLU A 140 18.35 5.83 6.21
C GLU A 140 17.87 4.53 5.56
N ASP A 141 16.62 4.16 5.78
CA ASP A 141 16.00 2.97 5.23
C ASP A 141 15.95 2.99 3.69
N ALA A 142 15.68 4.16 3.10
CA ALA A 142 15.74 4.34 1.64
C ALA A 142 17.16 4.16 1.07
N LYS A 143 18.21 4.55 1.80
CA LYS A 143 19.61 4.35 1.39
C LYS A 143 20.02 2.89 1.45
N THR A 144 19.56 2.14 2.44
CA THR A 144 19.84 0.70 2.56
C THR A 144 19.04 -0.14 1.56
N ALA A 145 17.89 0.37 1.11
CA ALA A 145 17.02 -0.30 0.13
C ALA A 145 17.30 0.08 -1.34
N ALA A 146 18.30 0.94 -1.62
CA ALA A 146 18.72 1.30 -2.97
C ALA A 146 19.82 0.37 -3.48
#